data_AF-A0A8S9TRG9-F1
#
_entry.id   AF-A0A8S9TRG9-F1
#
_cell.length_a   1.000
_cell.length_b   1.000
_cell.length_c   1.000
_cell.angle_alpha   90.00
_cell.angle_beta   90.00
_cell.angle_gamma   90.00
#
_symmetry.space_group_name_H-M   'P 1'
#
loop_
_entity.id
_entity.type
_entity.pdbx_description
1 polymer ?
#
loop_
_entity_poly.entity_id
_entity_poly.type
_entity_poly.pdbx_seq_one_letter_code
_entity_poly.pdbx_strand_id
1 'polypeptide(L)'
;TREDRFGLTRLLDYAPPHPVKSKIGATAVEYLGYIISQNGISPLMSKVDAILRIATPRNRRGLRRFAIEDVKAALVRAMKLAYPDYTMAFDIHSNASEYQLGAAISQRGRTIAL
;
A
#
# COMPACT_ATOMS: atom_id res chain seq x y z
N THR A 1 16.24 -30.12 -20.67
CA THR A 1 16.53 -30.09 -19.21
C THR A 1 17.12 -28.75 -18.88
N ARG A 2 16.64 -28.07 -17.81
CA ARG A 2 17.08 -26.74 -17.33
C ARG A 2 16.90 -25.56 -18.32
N GLU A 3 15.71 -24.94 -18.37
CA GLU A 3 15.62 -23.49 -18.62
C GLU A 3 14.25 -22.82 -18.33
N ASP A 4 13.40 -23.39 -17.46
CA ASP A 4 12.26 -22.66 -16.85
C ASP A 4 12.73 -21.70 -15.74
N ARG A 5 13.72 -20.85 -16.04
CA ARG A 5 14.16 -19.82 -15.10
C ARG A 5 13.34 -18.56 -15.38
N PHE A 6 12.48 -18.21 -14.43
CA PHE A 6 11.48 -17.13 -14.45
C PHE A 6 10.21 -17.51 -15.23
N GLY A 7 9.09 -17.73 -14.53
CA GLY A 7 7.79 -18.15 -15.08
C GLY A 7 7.07 -17.13 -15.98
N LEU A 8 7.81 -16.46 -16.86
CA LEU A 8 7.35 -15.49 -17.84
C LEU A 8 6.81 -16.15 -19.12
N THR A 9 7.08 -17.45 -19.32
CA THR A 9 6.63 -18.21 -20.50
C THR A 9 5.12 -18.12 -20.69
N ARG A 10 4.33 -18.25 -19.63
CA ARG A 10 2.86 -18.10 -19.67
C ARG A 10 2.38 -16.70 -20.06
N LEU A 11 3.18 -15.66 -19.81
CA LEU A 11 2.80 -14.29 -20.15
C LEU A 11 3.02 -14.03 -21.65
N LEU A 12 4.08 -14.61 -22.22
CA LEU A 12 4.45 -14.49 -23.64
C LEU A 12 3.40 -15.11 -24.57
N ASP A 13 2.66 -16.12 -24.11
CA ASP A 13 1.57 -16.77 -24.85
C ASP A 13 0.41 -15.81 -25.16
N TYR A 14 0.23 -14.75 -24.35
CA TYR A 14 -0.83 -13.77 -24.51
C TYR A 14 -0.33 -12.47 -25.14
N ALA A 15 0.72 -11.88 -24.58
CA ALA A 15 1.36 -10.69 -25.12
C ALA A 15 2.74 -10.46 -24.47
N PRO A 16 3.76 -10.08 -25.25
CA PRO A 16 5.05 -9.73 -24.67
C PRO A 16 4.93 -8.46 -23.82
N PRO A 17 5.54 -8.42 -22.62
CA PRO A 17 5.54 -7.25 -21.77
C PRO A 17 6.30 -6.09 -22.45
N HIS A 18 5.83 -4.86 -22.26
CA HIS A 18 6.46 -3.69 -22.88
C HIS A 18 7.88 -3.52 -22.31
N PRO A 19 8.94 -3.52 -23.14
CA PRO A 19 10.32 -3.61 -22.67
C PRO A 19 10.73 -2.42 -21.79
N VAL A 20 10.29 -1.21 -22.15
CA VAL A 20 10.62 0.02 -21.40
C VAL A 20 9.75 0.23 -20.14
N LYS A 21 8.48 -0.20 -20.15
CA LYS A 21 7.55 0.05 -19.04
C LYS A 21 7.61 -1.04 -17.97
N SER A 22 8.17 -2.20 -18.31
CA SER A 22 8.28 -3.34 -17.41
C SER A 22 9.57 -3.27 -16.62
N LYS A 23 9.47 -3.44 -15.31
CA LYS A 23 10.63 -3.51 -14.40
C LYS A 23 10.73 -4.94 -13.89
N ILE A 24 11.75 -5.67 -14.32
CA ILE A 24 11.99 -7.07 -13.93
C ILE A 24 13.26 -7.13 -13.07
N GLY A 25 13.22 -7.85 -11.96
CA GLY A 25 14.37 -8.00 -11.06
C GLY A 25 14.75 -6.76 -10.26
N ALA A 26 13.88 -5.75 -10.17
CA ALA A 26 14.12 -4.55 -9.37
C ALA A 26 13.92 -4.82 -7.86
N THR A 27 14.74 -4.20 -7.02
CA THR A 27 14.64 -4.29 -5.54
C THR A 27 13.45 -3.51 -4.97
N ALA A 28 12.95 -2.52 -5.73
CA ALA A 28 11.73 -1.80 -5.44
C ALA A 28 11.02 -1.40 -6.74
N VAL A 29 9.69 -1.39 -6.73
CA VAL A 29 8.85 -1.03 -7.87
C VAL A 29 7.67 -0.15 -7.44
N GLU A 30 7.32 0.80 -8.30
CA GLU A 30 6.10 1.59 -8.13
C GLU A 30 4.91 0.83 -8.70
N TYR A 31 3.86 0.68 -7.89
CA TYR A 31 2.65 -0.01 -8.29
C TYR A 31 1.43 0.58 -7.57
N LEU A 32 0.40 0.96 -8.33
CA LEU A 32 -0.86 1.54 -7.82
C LEU A 32 -0.72 2.74 -6.85
N GLY A 33 0.39 3.49 -6.88
CA GLY A 33 0.63 4.58 -5.93
C GLY A 33 1.44 4.21 -4.70
N TYR A 34 1.99 3.00 -4.67
CA TYR A 34 2.87 2.51 -3.63
C TYR A 34 4.24 2.16 -4.20
N ILE A 35 5.26 2.22 -3.35
CA ILE A 35 6.56 1.62 -3.54
C ILE A 35 6.53 0.27 -2.83
N ILE A 36 6.58 -0.79 -3.62
CA ILE A 36 6.69 -2.16 -3.17
C ILE A 36 8.18 -2.51 -3.14
N SER A 37 8.72 -2.75 -1.95
CA SER A 37 10.12 -3.14 -1.74
C SER A 37 10.18 -4.50 -1.03
N GLN A 38 11.37 -5.07 -0.85
CA GLN A 38 11.56 -6.28 -0.05
C GLN A 38 11.21 -6.08 1.44
N ASN A 39 11.34 -4.85 1.95
CA ASN A 39 11.17 -4.53 3.37
C ASN A 39 9.75 -4.07 3.73
N GLY A 40 8.83 -4.09 2.76
CA GLY A 40 7.44 -3.70 2.94
C GLY A 40 6.92 -2.77 1.85
N ILE A 41 5.70 -2.30 2.08
CA ILE A 41 4.94 -1.44 1.18
C ILE A 41 4.86 -0.04 1.78
N SER A 42 5.17 0.98 0.98
CA SER A 42 5.11 2.39 1.39
C SER A 42 4.40 3.24 0.33
N PRO A 43 3.71 4.32 0.70
CA PRO A 43 3.06 5.19 -0.27
C PRO A 43 4.09 6.03 -1.07
N LEU A 44 3.75 6.36 -2.31
CA LEU A 44 4.53 7.30 -3.13
C LEU A 44 4.49 8.70 -2.53
N MET A 45 5.66 9.25 -2.18
CA MET A 45 5.74 10.55 -1.48
C MET A 45 5.11 11.69 -2.28
N SER A 46 5.15 11.64 -3.61
CA SER A 46 4.46 12.61 -4.46
C SER A 46 2.94 12.63 -4.26
N LYS A 47 2.32 11.47 -4.01
CA LYS A 47 0.89 11.38 -3.68
C LYS A 47 0.62 11.85 -2.25
N VAL A 48 1.55 11.58 -1.33
CA VAL A 48 1.48 12.07 0.05
C VAL A 48 1.53 13.60 0.09
N ASP A 49 2.51 14.19 -0.58
CA ASP A 49 2.70 15.63 -0.67
C ASP A 49 1.51 16.33 -1.32
N ALA A 50 0.91 15.70 -2.33
CA ALA A 50 -0.30 16.22 -2.97
C ALA A 50 -1.47 16.31 -1.98
N ILE A 51 -1.64 15.31 -1.11
CA ILE A 51 -2.67 15.33 -0.07
C ILE A 51 -2.34 16.40 0.98
N LEU A 52 -1.08 16.48 1.44
CA LEU A 52 -0.64 17.46 2.44
C LEU A 52 -0.78 18.92 1.97
N ARG A 53 -0.73 19.17 0.65
CA ARG A 53 -0.82 20.51 0.06
C ARG A 53 -2.26 20.90 -0.34
N ILE A 54 -3.27 20.10 -0.03
CA ILE A 54 -4.66 20.46 -0.32
C ILE A 54 -5.04 21.71 0.47
N ALA A 55 -5.50 22.74 -0.25
CA ALA A 55 -5.96 23.98 0.36
C ALA A 55 -7.23 23.74 1.18
N THR A 56 -7.36 24.46 2.31
CA THR A 56 -8.53 24.39 3.18
C THR A 56 -9.81 24.69 2.39
N PRO A 57 -10.81 23.79 2.42
CA PRO A 57 -12.00 23.93 1.61
C PRO A 57 -12.85 25.12 2.09
N ARG A 58 -13.34 25.92 1.15
CA ARG A 58 -14.22 27.08 1.44
C ARG A 58 -15.71 26.82 1.21
N ASN A 59 -16.05 25.69 0.58
CA ASN A 59 -17.42 25.34 0.17
C ASN A 59 -17.78 23.92 0.61
N ARG A 60 -19.08 23.64 0.79
CA ARG A 60 -19.57 22.31 1.25
C ARG A 60 -19.11 21.13 0.38
N ARG A 61 -18.98 21.32 -0.95
CA ARG A 61 -18.40 20.29 -1.85
C ARG A 61 -16.90 20.09 -1.60
N GLY A 62 -16.17 21.17 -1.35
CA GLY A 62 -14.77 21.12 -0.97
C GLY A 62 -14.59 20.42 0.37
N LEU A 63 -15.45 20.70 1.35
CA LEU A 63 -15.38 20.13 2.69
C LEU A 63 -15.58 18.60 2.67
N ARG A 64 -16.54 18.10 1.88
CA ARG A 64 -16.75 16.65 1.70
C ARG A 64 -15.54 15.96 1.07
N ARG A 65 -14.93 16.60 0.07
CA ARG A 65 -13.70 16.08 -0.55
C ARG A 65 -12.57 16.09 0.47
N PHE A 66 -12.36 17.21 1.15
CA PHE A 66 -11.32 17.41 2.15
C PHE A 66 -11.41 16.44 3.33
N ALA A 67 -12.59 16.20 3.90
CA ALA A 67 -12.77 15.25 5.01
C ALA A 67 -12.34 13.82 4.62
N ILE A 68 -12.57 13.42 3.37
CA ILE A 68 -12.09 12.14 2.85
C ILE A 68 -10.57 12.16 2.64
N GLU A 69 -10.01 13.29 2.20
CA GLU A 69 -8.57 13.45 1.98
C GLU A 69 -7.76 13.56 3.28
N ASP A 70 -8.31 14.14 4.36
CA ASP A 70 -7.67 14.20 5.68
C ASP A 70 -7.52 12.80 6.30
N VAL A 71 -8.57 11.98 6.20
CA VAL A 71 -8.52 10.57 6.61
C VAL A 71 -7.48 9.81 5.77
N LYS A 72 -7.41 10.08 4.45
CA LYS A 72 -6.34 9.53 3.59
C LYS A 72 -4.95 10.01 4.02
N ALA A 73 -4.79 11.27 4.41
CA ALA A 73 -3.50 11.82 4.88
C ALA A 73 -3.02 11.11 6.15
N ALA A 74 -3.92 10.91 7.10
CA ALA A 74 -3.64 10.18 8.34
C ALA A 74 -3.27 8.71 8.06
N LEU A 75 -4.02 8.04 7.17
CA LEU A 75 -3.73 6.67 6.74
C LEU A 75 -2.38 6.56 6.03
N VAL A 76 -2.05 7.52 5.17
CA VAL A 76 -0.79 7.56 4.43
C VAL A 76 0.42 7.72 5.36
N ARG A 77 0.32 8.53 6.41
CA ARG A 77 1.39 8.63 7.42
C ARG A 77 1.52 7.38 8.29
N ALA A 78 0.42 6.68 8.55
CA ALA A 78 0.40 5.46 9.36
C ALA A 78 0.81 4.20 8.57
N MET A 79 0.64 4.18 7.24
CA MET A 79 0.92 3.02 6.39
C MET A 79 2.42 2.87 6.09
N LYS A 80 3.14 2.24 7.01
CA LYS A 80 4.27 1.39 6.64
C LYS A 80 3.89 -0.05 6.94
N LEU A 81 3.34 -0.73 5.94
CA LEU A 81 2.94 -2.13 6.08
C LEU A 81 4.19 -2.99 5.89
N ALA A 82 4.65 -3.63 6.96
CA ALA A 82 5.61 -4.72 6.85
C ALA A 82 4.92 -5.93 6.22
N TYR A 83 5.66 -6.78 5.51
CA TYR A 83 5.08 -8.05 5.08
C TYR A 83 4.83 -8.95 6.30
N PRO A 84 3.71 -9.70 6.30
CA PRO A 84 3.45 -10.68 7.34
C PRO A 84 4.49 -11.81 7.28
N ASP A 85 4.99 -12.20 8.45
CA ASP A 85 5.78 -13.40 8.62
C ASP A 85 4.85 -14.56 9.01
N TYR A 86 4.55 -15.45 8.06
CA TYR A 86 3.63 -16.57 8.28
C TYR A 86 4.18 -17.67 9.19
N THR A 87 5.47 -17.60 9.56
CA THR A 87 6.05 -18.53 10.55
C THR A 87 5.73 -18.12 11.99
N MET A 88 5.10 -16.95 12.17
CA MET A 88 4.82 -16.35 13.47
C MET A 88 3.32 -16.20 13.73
N ALA A 89 2.95 -16.21 15.01
CA ALA A 89 1.60 -15.88 15.44
C ALA A 89 1.25 -14.42 15.10
N PHE A 90 -0.04 -14.16 14.85
CA PHE A 90 -0.60 -12.84 14.64
C PHE A 90 -1.28 -12.36 15.92
N ASP A 91 -0.98 -11.13 16.33
CA ASP A 91 -1.67 -10.45 17.42
C ASP A 91 -2.79 -9.60 16.83
N ILE A 92 -4.05 -9.85 17.22
CA ILE A 92 -5.22 -9.13 16.71
C ILE A 92 -5.80 -8.29 17.84
N HIS A 93 -5.80 -6.97 17.66
CA HIS A 93 -6.41 -6.02 18.59
C HIS A 93 -7.69 -5.47 17.96
N SER A 94 -8.85 -5.84 18.50
CA SER A 94 -10.14 -5.31 18.05
C SER A 94 -10.69 -4.31 19.07
N ASN A 95 -11.31 -3.24 18.58
CA ASN A 95 -12.07 -2.31 19.39
C ASN A 95 -13.42 -2.01 18.72
N ALA A 96 -14.45 -1.89 19.54
CA ALA A 96 -15.82 -1.62 19.12
C ALA A 96 -16.37 -0.44 19.91
N SER A 97 -17.03 0.47 19.21
CA SER A 97 -17.83 1.55 19.78
C SER A 97 -19.24 1.49 19.21
N GLU A 98 -20.17 2.23 19.82
CA GLU A 98 -21.55 2.34 19.35
C GLU A 98 -21.67 2.82 17.88
N TYR A 99 -20.64 3.52 17.38
CA TYR A 99 -20.64 4.13 16.05
C TYR A 99 -19.70 3.46 15.04
N GLN A 100 -18.70 2.69 15.49
CA GLN A 100 -17.66 2.13 14.61
C GLN A 100 -16.96 0.91 15.22
N LEU A 101 -16.56 -0.01 14.35
CA LEU A 101 -15.67 -1.15 14.63
C LEU A 101 -14.29 -0.91 13.98
N GLY A 102 -13.22 -1.34 14.63
CA GLY A 102 -11.87 -1.31 14.08
C GLY A 102 -11.01 -2.45 14.62
N ALA A 103 -10.06 -2.92 13.83
CA ALA A 103 -9.13 -3.96 14.26
C ALA A 103 -7.73 -3.72 13.70
N ALA A 104 -6.71 -3.86 14.53
CA ALA A 104 -5.31 -3.79 14.13
C ALA A 104 -4.67 -5.18 14.24
N ILE A 105 -3.91 -5.58 13.22
CA ILE A 105 -3.12 -6.81 13.20
C ILE A 105 -1.65 -6.45 13.37
N SER A 106 -0.97 -7.07 14.31
CA SER A 106 0.44 -6.85 14.58
C SER A 106 1.24 -8.15 14.72
N GLN A 107 2.56 -8.07 14.53
CA GLN A 107 3.52 -9.13 14.85
C GLN A 107 4.77 -8.49 15.46
N ARG A 108 5.28 -9.03 16.58
CA ARG A 108 6.45 -8.49 17.31
C ARG A 108 6.32 -7.00 17.66
N GLY A 109 5.11 -6.55 18.01
CA GLY A 109 4.84 -5.13 18.30
C GLY A 109 4.88 -4.20 17.08
N ARG A 110 4.90 -4.73 15.85
CA ARG A 110 4.79 -3.95 14.61
C ARG A 110 3.44 -4.20 13.95
N THR A 111 2.74 -3.12 13.61
CA THR A 111 1.47 -3.19 12.87
C THR A 111 1.71 -3.62 11.43
N ILE A 112 0.92 -4.59 10.98
CA ILE A 112 0.95 -5.14 9.61
C ILE A 112 -0.35 -4.81 8.86
N ALA A 113 -1.46 -4.63 9.57
CA ALA A 113 -2.72 -4.17 9.00
C ALA A 113 -3.56 -3.41 10.05
N LEU A 114 -4.45 -2.53 9.58
CA LEU A 114 -5.37 -1.69 10.35
C LEU A 114 -6.76 -1.72 9.72
#